data_AF-A0A7V9BGC9-F1
#
_entry.id   AF-A0A7V9BGC9-F1
#
_cell.length_a   1.000
_cell.length_b   1.000
_cell.length_c   1.000
_cell.angle_alpha   90.00
_cell.angle_beta   90.00
_cell.angle_gamma   90.00
#
_symmetry.space_group_name_H-M   'P 1'
#
loop_
_entity.id
_entity.type
_entity.pdbx_description
1 polymer ?
#
loop_
_entity_poly.entity_id
_entity_poly.type
_entity_poly.pdbx_seq_one_letter_code
_entity_poly.pdbx_strand_id
1 'polypeptide(L)'
;MRFAAGAVAAMILLVACGCGGDDERDARTSTVTQPTYDFPDPPIVVERPLARPVADALARLLPSAAVGILDPEALSLVADSRDPRLGWLVSDLLRFYQGGDEERRLVEAFEGLTGVDVRSDPLFS
;
A
#
# COMPACT_ATOMS: atom_id res chain seq x y z
N MET A 1 11.26 -20.45 -41.56
CA MET A 1 10.82 -19.07 -41.83
C MET A 1 9.30 -19.01 -41.74
N ARG A 2 8.78 -18.02 -40.99
CA ARG A 2 7.38 -17.48 -40.95
C ARG A 2 6.50 -17.84 -39.72
N PHE A 3 6.47 -16.89 -38.76
CA PHE A 3 5.34 -16.19 -38.09
C PHE A 3 3.91 -16.72 -38.31
N ALA A 4 2.88 -16.52 -37.47
CA ALA A 4 2.63 -15.98 -36.12
C ALA A 4 1.09 -16.00 -35.91
N ALA A 5 0.62 -15.67 -34.70
CA ALA A 5 -0.75 -15.23 -34.33
C ALA A 5 -1.85 -16.32 -34.36
N GLY A 6 -2.83 -16.35 -33.45
CA GLY A 6 -3.30 -15.38 -32.47
C GLY A 6 -4.82 -15.56 -32.30
N ALA A 7 -5.33 -15.15 -31.13
CA ALA A 7 -6.74 -14.93 -30.79
C ALA A 7 -7.68 -16.16 -30.68
N VAL A 8 -7.89 -16.62 -29.45
CA VAL A 8 -9.13 -17.32 -29.08
C VAL A 8 -10.18 -16.26 -28.76
N ALA A 9 -11.18 -16.18 -29.61
CA ALA A 9 -12.32 -15.28 -29.50
C ALA A 9 -13.25 -15.69 -28.36
N ALA A 10 -13.64 -14.71 -27.56
CA ALA A 10 -14.74 -14.79 -26.63
C ALA A 10 -16.08 -14.84 -27.38
N MET A 11 -17.02 -15.67 -26.93
CA MET A 11 -18.43 -15.49 -27.23
C MET A 11 -19.28 -15.84 -26.01
N ILE A 12 -20.11 -14.88 -25.62
CA ILE A 12 -20.96 -14.80 -24.43
C ILE A 12 -22.43 -15.09 -24.84
N LEU A 13 -23.26 -15.43 -23.82
CA LEU A 13 -24.74 -15.45 -23.72
C LEU A 13 -25.41 -16.81 -23.98
N LEU A 14 -26.41 -17.29 -23.21
CA LEU A 14 -27.58 -16.63 -22.61
C LEU A 14 -28.05 -17.34 -21.30
N VAL A 15 -28.43 -16.61 -20.25
CA VAL A 15 -29.79 -16.26 -19.74
C VAL A 15 -30.61 -17.40 -19.11
N ALA A 16 -31.00 -17.20 -17.85
CA ALA A 16 -32.20 -17.79 -17.25
C ALA A 16 -32.95 -16.73 -16.42
N CYS A 17 -34.22 -16.51 -16.76
CA CYS A 17 -35.20 -15.74 -16.00
C CYS A 17 -35.65 -16.50 -14.74
N GLY A 18 -35.87 -15.78 -13.64
CA GLY A 18 -36.57 -16.27 -12.46
C GLY A 18 -37.22 -15.12 -11.70
N CYS A 19 -38.52 -15.21 -11.49
CA CYS A 19 -39.44 -14.16 -11.05
C CYS A 19 -39.36 -13.82 -9.55
N GLY A 20 -39.70 -12.57 -9.22
CA GLY A 20 -40.58 -12.25 -8.08
C GLY A 20 -39.92 -12.17 -6.70
N GLY A 21 -39.86 -10.95 -6.17
CA GLY A 21 -39.60 -10.70 -4.76
C GLY A 21 -39.43 -9.21 -4.51
N ASP A 22 -40.53 -8.52 -4.21
CA ASP A 22 -40.54 -7.18 -3.63
C ASP A 22 -39.94 -7.26 -2.22
N ASP A 23 -38.61 -7.34 -2.13
CA ASP A 23 -37.88 -7.05 -0.90
C ASP A 23 -37.35 -5.62 -1.05
N GLU A 24 -38.20 -4.69 -0.63
CA GLU A 24 -37.82 -3.34 -0.24
C GLU A 24 -36.68 -3.47 0.77
N ARG A 25 -35.45 -3.44 0.26
CA ARG A 25 -34.25 -3.33 1.09
C ARG A 25 -34.37 -2.03 1.84
N ASP A 26 -34.88 -2.17 3.05
CA ASP A 26 -34.82 -1.21 4.13
C ASP A 26 -33.35 -0.83 4.28
N ALA A 27 -32.95 0.17 3.52
CA ALA A 27 -31.62 0.74 3.51
C ALA A 27 -31.50 1.48 4.83
N ARG A 28 -31.24 0.70 5.90
CA ARG A 28 -30.85 1.22 7.20
C ARG A 28 -29.56 1.99 6.98
N THR A 29 -29.75 3.28 6.68
CA THR A 29 -28.73 4.30 6.65
C THR A 29 -28.23 4.39 8.08
N SER A 30 -27.29 3.52 8.41
CA SER A 30 -26.50 3.66 9.61
C SER A 30 -25.64 4.88 9.32
N THR A 31 -26.08 6.06 9.77
CA THR A 31 -25.24 7.24 9.87
C THR A 31 -24.17 6.93 10.91
N VAL A 32 -23.13 6.20 10.48
CA VAL A 32 -21.87 6.15 11.20
C VAL A 32 -21.36 7.58 11.20
N THR A 33 -21.50 8.26 12.34
CA THR A 33 -20.79 9.51 12.58
C THR A 33 -19.33 9.12 12.70
N GLN A 34 -18.58 9.19 11.60
CA GLN A 34 -17.14 9.01 11.68
C GLN A 34 -16.60 10.16 12.52
N PRO A 35 -15.73 9.89 13.52
CA PRO A 35 -15.05 10.95 14.21
C PRO A 35 -14.36 11.83 13.16
N THR A 36 -14.63 13.14 13.21
CA THR A 36 -13.95 14.08 12.32
C THR A 36 -12.51 14.18 12.79
N TYR A 37 -11.62 13.45 12.13
CA TYR A 37 -10.19 13.55 12.34
C TYR A 37 -9.65 14.68 11.46
N ASP A 38 -9.11 15.72 12.08
CA ASP A 38 -8.37 16.76 11.37
C ASP A 38 -6.96 16.25 11.07
N PHE A 39 -6.70 15.98 9.80
CA PHE A 39 -5.37 15.59 9.35
C PHE A 39 -4.42 16.79 9.43
N PRO A 40 -3.15 16.58 9.82
CA PRO A 40 -2.15 17.63 9.77
C PRO A 40 -1.91 18.07 8.32
N ASP A 41 -1.34 19.27 8.17
CA ASP A 41 -0.87 19.73 6.87
C ASP A 41 0.14 18.73 6.27
N PRO A 42 0.14 18.54 4.93
CA PRO A 42 1.07 17.64 4.30
C PRO A 42 2.52 18.09 4.52
N PRO A 43 3.48 17.14 4.60
CA PRO A 43 4.88 17.49 4.76
C PRO A 43 5.39 18.26 3.54
N ILE A 44 6.32 19.18 3.78
CA ILE A 44 7.00 19.90 2.70
C ILE A 44 7.92 18.94 1.95
N VAL A 45 7.67 18.78 0.65
CA VAL A 45 8.47 17.93 -0.23
C VAL A 45 9.45 18.79 -1.03
N VAL A 46 10.71 18.35 -1.09
CA VAL A 46 11.74 18.97 -1.92
C VAL A 46 11.74 18.34 -3.31
N GLU A 47 11.56 19.16 -4.34
CA GLU A 47 11.65 18.76 -5.75
C GLU A 47 13.11 18.61 -6.18
N ARG A 48 13.77 17.56 -5.68
CA ARG A 48 15.14 17.19 -6.03
C ARG A 48 15.26 15.67 -6.17
N PRO A 49 16.26 15.17 -6.92
CA PRO A 49 16.53 13.73 -6.97
C PRO A 49 16.73 13.13 -5.57
N LEU A 50 16.38 11.86 -5.41
CA LEU A 50 16.75 11.10 -4.21
C LEU A 50 18.27 11.09 -4.06
N ALA A 51 18.73 11.09 -2.80
CA ALA A 51 20.13 10.85 -2.53
C ALA A 51 20.54 9.50 -3.12
N ARG A 52 21.69 9.44 -3.80
CA ARG A 52 22.15 8.24 -4.50
C ARG A 52 22.11 6.97 -3.64
N PRO A 53 22.57 6.97 -2.37
CA PRO A 53 22.49 5.77 -1.52
C PRO A 53 21.05 5.28 -1.31
N VAL A 54 20.08 6.18 -1.25
CA VAL A 54 18.66 5.86 -1.07
C VAL A 54 18.08 5.27 -2.35
N ALA A 55 18.44 5.85 -3.51
CA ALA A 55 18.05 5.30 -4.81
C ALA A 55 18.63 3.88 -5.03
N ASP A 56 19.89 3.66 -4.66
CA ASP A 56 20.55 2.36 -4.74
C ASP A 56 19.91 1.34 -3.76
N ALA A 57 19.51 1.78 -2.57
CA ALA A 57 18.76 0.96 -1.62
C ALA A 57 17.39 0.55 -2.18
N LEU A 58 16.63 1.49 -2.77
CA LEU A 58 15.34 1.18 -3.41
C LEU A 58 15.50 0.18 -4.57
N ALA A 59 16.58 0.30 -5.35
CA ALA A 59 16.88 -0.64 -6.44
C ALA A 59 17.15 -2.08 -5.95
N ARG A 60 17.53 -2.26 -4.68
CA ARG A 60 17.65 -3.58 -4.03
C ARG A 60 16.35 -4.02 -3.36
N LEU A 61 15.72 -3.11 -2.62
CA LEU A 61 14.55 -3.38 -1.80
C LEU A 61 13.33 -3.79 -2.63
N LEU A 62 13.05 -3.09 -3.74
CA LEU A 62 11.84 -3.37 -4.52
C LEU A 62 11.86 -4.74 -5.20
N PRO A 63 12.94 -5.17 -5.88
CA PRO A 63 13.01 -6.52 -6.45
C PRO A 63 12.99 -7.62 -5.38
N SER A 64 13.65 -7.41 -4.24
CA SER A 64 13.61 -8.41 -3.16
C SER A 64 12.21 -8.52 -2.59
N ALA A 65 11.55 -7.38 -2.34
CA ALA A 65 10.20 -7.36 -1.79
C ALA A 65 9.19 -8.01 -2.72
N ALA A 66 9.37 -7.88 -4.04
CA ALA A 66 8.52 -8.51 -5.04
C ALA A 66 8.58 -10.06 -5.03
N VAL A 67 9.63 -10.66 -4.47
CA VAL A 67 9.75 -12.11 -4.28
C VAL A 67 9.51 -12.55 -2.84
N GLY A 68 8.95 -11.66 -2.01
CA GLY A 68 8.62 -11.95 -0.61
C GLY A 68 9.81 -11.89 0.35
N ILE A 69 10.90 -11.20 -0.02
CA ILE A 69 12.09 -11.06 0.83
C ILE A 69 12.34 -9.58 1.11
N LEU A 70 12.28 -9.19 2.38
CA LEU A 70 12.57 -7.82 2.78
C LEU A 70 14.07 -7.65 3.07
N ASP A 71 14.80 -6.90 2.24
CA ASP A 71 16.23 -6.55 2.48
C ASP A 71 16.32 -5.58 3.67
N PRO A 72 16.84 -6.00 4.84
CA PRO A 72 16.81 -5.17 6.03
C PRO A 72 17.76 -3.98 5.97
N GLU A 73 18.89 -4.12 5.28
CA GLU A 73 19.88 -3.05 5.16
C GLU A 73 19.35 -1.98 4.20
N ALA A 74 18.76 -2.39 3.08
CA ALA A 74 18.12 -1.46 2.15
C ALA A 74 16.96 -0.71 2.81
N LEU A 75 16.14 -1.42 3.61
CA LEU A 75 15.04 -0.80 4.36
C LEU A 75 15.55 0.23 5.39
N SER A 76 16.63 -0.07 6.12
CA SER A 76 17.24 0.88 7.07
C SER A 76 17.70 2.15 6.37
N LEU A 77 18.38 2.03 5.22
CA LEU A 77 18.83 3.19 4.44
C LEU A 77 17.66 4.04 3.92
N VAL A 78 16.54 3.41 3.58
CA VAL A 78 15.30 4.12 3.22
C VAL A 78 14.77 4.87 4.45
N ALA A 79 14.65 4.22 5.60
CA ALA A 79 14.15 4.83 6.84
C ALA A 79 15.01 6.02 7.28
N ASP A 80 16.34 5.85 7.32
CA ASP A 80 17.30 6.87 7.74
C ASP A 80 17.32 8.10 6.83
N SER A 81 16.84 7.98 5.59
CA SER A 81 16.76 9.10 4.65
C SER A 81 15.82 10.21 5.10
N ARG A 82 14.81 9.87 5.91
CA ARG A 82 13.71 10.76 6.32
C ARG A 82 13.07 11.52 5.17
N ASP A 83 13.07 10.92 3.97
CA ASP A 83 12.44 11.51 2.80
C ASP A 83 10.94 11.20 2.82
N PRO A 84 10.05 12.19 3.04
CA PRO A 84 8.62 11.95 3.21
C PRO A 84 7.98 11.33 1.97
N ARG A 85 8.61 11.46 0.79
CA ARG A 85 8.13 10.83 -0.46
C ARG A 85 8.12 9.31 -0.39
N LEU A 86 8.92 8.71 0.50
CA LEU A 86 9.05 7.27 0.65
C LEU A 86 8.05 6.68 1.65
N GLY A 87 7.31 7.52 2.40
CA GLY A 87 6.36 7.06 3.42
C GLY A 87 5.24 6.20 2.85
N TRP A 88 4.73 6.58 1.68
CA TRP A 88 3.72 5.79 0.99
C TRP A 88 4.23 4.40 0.58
N LEU A 89 5.49 4.31 0.11
CA LEU A 89 6.07 3.03 -0.28
C LEU A 89 6.16 2.08 0.92
N VAL A 90 6.70 2.55 2.04
CA VAL A 90 6.83 1.72 3.26
C VAL A 90 5.44 1.33 3.77
N SER A 91 4.46 2.25 3.73
CA SER A 91 3.07 1.95 4.08
C SER A 91 2.42 0.91 3.15
N ASP A 92 2.68 0.94 1.85
CA ASP A 92 2.13 -0.06 0.92
C ASP A 92 2.78 -1.44 1.13
N LEU A 93 4.05 -1.51 1.56
CA LEU A 93 4.69 -2.78 1.91
C LEU A 93 4.00 -3.48 3.10
N LEU A 94 3.50 -2.73 4.10
CA LEU A 94 2.74 -3.30 5.23
C LEU A 94 1.48 -4.06 4.79
N ARG A 95 0.93 -3.77 3.60
CA ARG A 95 -0.18 -4.54 3.03
C ARG A 95 0.21 -5.98 2.70
N PHE A 96 1.48 -6.22 2.38
CA PHE A 96 1.99 -7.53 1.96
C PHE A 96 2.69 -8.29 3.09
N TYR A 97 3.31 -7.57 4.02
CA TYR A 97 4.10 -8.13 5.11
C TYR A 97 3.32 -7.97 6.43
N GLN A 98 2.31 -8.83 6.61
CA GLN A 98 1.48 -8.87 7.81
C GLN A 98 1.95 -9.98 8.74
N GLY A 99 2.22 -9.64 10.00
CA GLY A 99 2.69 -10.55 11.03
C GLY A 99 4.22 -10.66 11.13
N GLY A 100 4.68 -11.01 12.34
CA GLY A 100 6.06 -11.42 12.60
C GLY A 100 7.09 -10.29 12.55
N ASP A 101 8.33 -10.67 12.23
CA ASP A 101 9.48 -9.77 12.28
C ASP A 101 9.51 -8.75 11.13
N GLU A 102 8.92 -9.09 9.98
CA GLU A 102 8.91 -8.22 8.80
C GLU A 102 7.95 -7.06 8.97
N GLU A 103 6.74 -7.32 9.48
CA GLU A 103 5.79 -6.27 9.87
C GLU A 103 6.43 -5.31 10.88
N ARG A 104 7.04 -5.85 11.94
CA ARG A 104 7.70 -5.04 12.98
C ARG A 104 8.80 -4.15 12.39
N ARG A 105 9.63 -4.68 11.50
CA ARG A 105 10.69 -3.89 10.82
C ARG A 105 10.11 -2.79 9.93
N LEU A 106 9.00 -3.05 9.24
CA LEU A 106 8.34 -2.05 8.41
C LEU A 106 7.69 -0.94 9.23
N VAL A 107 7.06 -1.29 10.37
CA VAL A 107 6.57 -0.29 11.33
C VAL A 107 7.73 0.56 11.85
N GLU A 108 8.80 -0.06 12.36
CA GLU A 108 9.99 0.67 12.84
C GLU A 108 10.61 1.55 11.73
N ALA A 109 10.65 1.08 10.48
CA ALA A 109 11.14 1.85 9.35
C ALA A 109 10.22 3.03 9.01
N PHE A 110 8.90 2.84 9.07
CA PHE A 110 7.92 3.90 8.85
C PHE A 110 8.03 4.98 9.94
N GLU A 111 8.13 4.58 11.20
CA GLU A 111 8.32 5.49 12.34
C GLU A 111 9.65 6.25 12.23
N GLY A 112 10.74 5.56 11.86
CA GLY A 112 12.05 6.19 11.62
C GLY A 112 12.07 7.19 10.47
N LEU A 113 11.32 6.90 9.40
CA LEU A 113 11.20 7.74 8.22
C LEU A 113 10.36 9.00 8.48
N THR A 114 9.23 8.85 9.17
CA THR A 114 8.22 9.90 9.33
C THR A 114 8.35 10.66 10.65
N GLY A 115 8.97 10.05 11.66
CA GLY A 115 8.98 10.53 13.04
C GLY A 115 7.64 10.35 13.76
N VAL A 116 6.66 9.67 13.15
CA VAL A 116 5.35 9.40 13.74
C VAL A 116 5.39 8.04 14.42
N ASP A 117 5.02 7.96 15.69
CA ASP A 117 4.77 6.69 16.38
C ASP A 117 3.39 6.16 15.97
N VAL A 118 3.35 5.01 15.30
CA VAL A 118 2.09 4.46 14.77
C VAL A 118 1.15 4.06 15.92
N ARG A 119 1.69 3.66 17.07
CA ARG A 119 0.88 3.32 18.26
C ARG A 119 0.26 4.55 18.93
N SER A 120 0.74 5.75 18.59
CA SER A 120 0.17 7.00 19.07
C SER A 120 -0.99 7.49 18.20
N ASP A 121 -1.23 6.88 17.04
CA ASP A 121 -2.34 7.23 16.17
C ASP A 121 -3.67 6.81 16.83
N PRO A 122 -4.59 7.76 17.11
CA PRO A 122 -5.88 7.44 17.74
C PRO A 122 -6.79 6.53 16.90
N LEU A 123 -6.47 6.32 15.62
CA LEU A 123 -7.18 5.44 14.70
C LEU A 123 -6.49 4.08 14.51
N PHE A 124 -5.32 3.86 15.11
CA PHE A 124 -4.61 2.59 15.05
C PHE A 124 -5.15 1.63 16.13
N SER A 125 -5.95 0.65 15.71
CA SER A 125 -6.65 -0.32 16.57
C SER A 125 -6.10 -1.73 16.45
#